data_AF-A0A933N0Q1-F1
#
_entry.id   AF-A0A933N0Q1-F1
#
_cell.length_a   1.000
_cell.length_b   1.000
_cell.length_c   1.000
_cell.angle_alpha   90.00
_cell.angle_beta   90.00
_cell.angle_gamma   90.00
#
_symmetry.space_group_name_H-M   'P 1'
#
loop_
_entity.id
_entity.type
_entity.pdbx_description
1 polymer ?
#
loop_
_entity_poly.entity_id
_entity_poly.type
_entity_poly.pdbx_seq_one_letter_code
_entity_poly.pdbx_strand_id
1 'polypeptide(L)'
;MTLKNWMIFKSIVCIVFGVGFVFAAAPLMTLYGATLNATGTLFAQFLGASFVVLAIYLWLARNVTDAEANRAIVLAVFVGDAVGFIVALLAQLSGMFNALGWMIVALWLVLSLGFGYFLVVKPAAQAQPG
;
A
#
# COMPACT_ATOMS: atom_id res chain seq x y z
N MET A 1 7.59 -17.13 0.99
CA MET A 1 8.12 -15.79 0.64
C MET A 1 8.91 -15.21 1.80
N THR A 2 9.92 -14.39 1.53
CA THR A 2 10.66 -13.60 2.54
C THR A 2 10.04 -12.22 2.70
N LEU A 3 10.25 -11.55 3.84
CA LEU A 3 9.78 -10.18 4.07
C LEU A 3 10.36 -9.22 3.01
N LYS A 4 11.64 -9.39 2.68
CA LYS A 4 12.33 -8.65 1.61
C LYS A 4 11.58 -8.71 0.28
N ASN A 5 11.14 -9.90 -0.14
CA ASN A 5 10.42 -10.05 -1.41
C ASN A 5 9.05 -9.34 -1.35
N TRP A 6 8.40 -9.34 -0.19
CA TRP A 6 7.13 -8.64 0.00
C TRP A 6 7.29 -7.12 -0.04
N MET A 7 8.34 -6.59 0.61
CA MET A 7 8.69 -5.16 0.54
C MET A 7 9.02 -4.73 -0.90
N ILE A 8 9.76 -5.54 -1.66
CA ILE A 8 10.04 -5.28 -3.08
C ILE A 8 8.74 -5.26 -3.89
N PHE A 9 7.89 -6.27 -3.72
CA PHE A 9 6.62 -6.35 -4.41
C PHE A 9 5.77 -5.10 -4.16
N LYS A 10 5.55 -4.73 -2.90
CA LYS A 10 4.79 -3.54 -2.56
C LYS A 10 5.46 -2.26 -3.06
N SER A 11 6.79 -2.16 -3.00
CA SER A 11 7.54 -1.02 -3.54
C SER A 11 7.25 -0.82 -5.04
N ILE A 12 7.23 -1.90 -5.83
CA ILE A 12 6.91 -1.87 -7.26
C ILE A 12 5.45 -1.44 -7.49
N VAL A 13 4.52 -1.99 -6.70
CA VAL A 13 3.10 -1.57 -6.77
C VAL A 13 2.97 -0.08 -6.48
N CYS A 14 3.58 0.41 -5.39
CA CYS A 14 3.53 1.80 -4.99
C CYS A 14 4.16 2.73 -6.03
N ILE A 15 5.26 2.36 -6.70
CA ILE A 15 5.83 3.24 -7.73
C ILE A 15 4.95 3.31 -8.97
N VAL A 16 4.34 2.20 -9.40
CA VAL A 16 3.43 2.17 -10.56
C VAL A 16 2.19 3.04 -10.29
N PHE A 17 1.52 2.83 -9.15
CA PHE A 17 0.37 3.66 -8.78
C PHE A 17 0.77 5.10 -8.46
N GLY A 18 1.92 5.31 -7.82
CA GLY A 18 2.42 6.63 -7.46
C GLY A 18 2.66 7.50 -8.69
N VAL A 19 3.43 7.00 -9.66
CA VAL A 19 3.66 7.68 -10.95
C VAL A 19 2.34 7.89 -11.69
N GLY A 20 1.50 6.85 -11.73
CA GLY A 20 0.18 6.93 -12.35
C GLY A 20 -0.68 8.06 -11.78
N PHE A 21 -0.80 8.15 -10.45
CA PHE A 21 -1.59 9.20 -9.81
C PHE A 21 -0.96 10.60 -9.95
N VAL A 22 0.37 10.72 -9.94
CA VAL A 22 1.04 12.02 -10.13
C VAL A 22 0.74 12.62 -11.51
N PHE A 23 0.83 11.81 -12.57
CA PHE A 23 0.73 12.32 -13.95
C PHE A 23 -0.63 12.09 -14.61
N ALA A 24 -1.41 11.11 -14.15
CA ALA A 24 -2.62 10.63 -14.82
C ALA A 24 -3.75 10.27 -13.85
N ALA A 25 -3.89 11.00 -12.72
CA ALA A 25 -4.96 10.77 -11.73
C ALA A 25 -6.38 10.68 -12.33
N ALA A 26 -6.81 11.69 -13.09
CA ALA A 26 -8.17 11.72 -13.64
C ALA A 26 -8.44 10.60 -14.67
N PRO A 27 -7.56 10.34 -15.65
CA PRO A 27 -7.70 9.17 -16.53
C PRO A 27 -7.75 7.85 -15.78
N LEU A 28 -6.91 7.66 -14.75
CA LEU A 28 -6.92 6.43 -13.95
C LEU A 28 -8.24 6.22 -13.22
N MET A 29 -8.81 7.25 -12.61
CA MET A 29 -10.09 7.14 -11.90
C MET A 29 -11.26 6.87 -12.86
N THR A 30 -11.17 7.34 -14.10
CA THR A 30 -12.19 7.10 -15.13
C THR A 30 -12.32 5.61 -15.45
N LEU A 31 -11.24 4.83 -15.37
CA LEU A 31 -11.29 3.37 -15.52
C LEU A 31 -12.22 2.71 -14.49
N TYR A 32 -12.23 3.24 -13.27
CA TYR A 32 -13.09 2.78 -12.17
C TYR A 32 -14.49 3.40 -12.21
N GLY A 33 -14.84 4.15 -13.26
CA GLY A 33 -16.13 4.83 -13.40
C GLY A 33 -16.27 6.08 -12.52
N ALA A 34 -15.17 6.57 -11.94
CA ALA A 34 -15.16 7.76 -11.10
C ALA A 34 -14.59 8.98 -11.84
N THR A 35 -15.14 10.15 -11.55
CA THR A 35 -14.65 11.44 -12.06
C THR A 35 -14.05 12.26 -10.93
N LEU A 36 -12.90 12.89 -11.18
CA LEU A 36 -12.29 13.83 -10.25
C LEU A 36 -12.54 15.27 -10.69
N ASN A 37 -12.95 16.14 -9.76
CA ASN A 37 -12.88 17.58 -9.96
C ASN A 37 -11.44 18.08 -9.75
N ALA A 38 -11.19 19.38 -9.90
CA ALA A 38 -9.85 19.96 -9.77
C ALA A 38 -9.22 19.66 -8.39
N THR A 39 -9.99 19.82 -7.32
CA THR A 39 -9.55 19.52 -5.95
C THR A 39 -9.25 18.03 -5.77
N GLY A 40 -10.13 17.14 -6.21
CA GLY A 40 -9.94 15.69 -6.15
C GLY A 40 -8.72 15.23 -6.96
N THR A 41 -8.45 15.88 -8.09
CA THR A 41 -7.26 15.62 -8.90
C THR A 41 -5.99 15.99 -8.14
N LEU A 42 -5.95 17.15 -7.49
CA LEU A 42 -4.81 17.57 -6.67
C LEU A 42 -4.57 16.60 -5.50
N PHE A 43 -5.61 16.19 -4.79
CA PHE A 43 -5.46 15.22 -3.68
C PHE A 43 -5.03 13.84 -4.17
N ALA A 44 -5.50 13.40 -5.34
CA ALA A 44 -5.03 12.16 -5.96
C ALA A 44 -3.54 12.26 -6.34
N GLN A 45 -3.06 13.41 -6.81
CA GLN A 45 -1.64 13.63 -7.08
C GLN A 45 -0.80 13.60 -5.79
N PHE A 46 -1.29 14.19 -4.69
CA PHE A 46 -0.62 14.09 -3.38
C PHE A 46 -0.59 12.66 -2.83
N LEU A 47 -1.66 11.89 -3.04
CA LEU A 47 -1.65 10.45 -2.77
C LEU A 47 -0.60 9.74 -3.62
N GLY A 48 -0.50 10.07 -4.91
CA GLY A 48 0.53 9.55 -5.80
C GLY A 48 1.94 9.86 -5.30
N ALA A 49 2.21 11.10 -4.90
CA ALA A 49 3.49 11.50 -4.30
C ALA A 49 3.79 10.71 -3.02
N SER A 50 2.79 10.49 -2.17
CA SER A 50 2.91 9.68 -0.95
C SER A 50 3.26 8.22 -1.27
N PHE A 51 2.71 7.65 -2.34
CA PHE A 51 3.09 6.32 -2.82
C PHE A 51 4.51 6.27 -3.39
N VAL A 52 4.98 7.32 -4.07
CA VAL A 52 6.39 7.39 -4.49
C VAL A 52 7.32 7.37 -3.28
N VAL A 53 7.00 8.15 -2.23
CA VAL A 53 7.76 8.13 -0.97
C VAL A 53 7.74 6.73 -0.35
N LEU A 54 6.56 6.10 -0.26
CA LEU A 54 6.43 4.75 0.30
C LEU A 54 7.19 3.71 -0.53
N ALA A 55 7.22 3.85 -1.86
CA ALA A 55 7.96 2.96 -2.75
C ALA A 55 9.46 3.04 -2.46
N ILE A 56 10.03 4.24 -2.36
CA ILE A 56 11.44 4.47 -2.02
C ILE A 56 11.73 3.95 -0.61
N TYR A 57 10.87 4.25 0.35
CA TYR A 57 11.00 3.78 1.72
C TYR A 57 11.06 2.26 1.82
N LEU A 58 10.11 1.55 1.19
CA LEU A 58 10.07 0.08 1.18
C LEU A 58 11.24 -0.52 0.42
N TRP A 59 11.68 0.15 -0.65
CA TRP A 59 12.89 -0.24 -1.37
C TRP A 59 14.07 -0.20 -0.39
N LEU A 60 14.34 0.92 0.27
CA LEU A 60 15.46 1.04 1.21
C LEU A 60 15.33 0.07 2.39
N ALA A 61 14.13 -0.05 2.97
CA ALA A 61 13.85 -0.91 4.11
C ALA A 61 14.12 -2.41 3.85
N ARG A 62 14.09 -2.86 2.59
CA ARG A 62 14.29 -4.28 2.22
C ARG A 62 15.62 -4.89 2.66
N ASN A 63 16.60 -4.05 3.01
CA ASN A 63 17.94 -4.44 3.46
C ASN A 63 18.18 -4.16 4.95
N VAL A 64 17.20 -3.65 5.70
CA VAL A 64 17.31 -3.45 7.15
C VAL A 64 17.43 -4.82 7.82
N THR A 65 18.43 -4.99 8.66
CA THR A 65 18.65 -6.23 9.44
C THR A 65 18.27 -6.09 10.90
N ASP A 66 18.22 -4.85 11.40
CA ASP A 66 17.79 -4.56 12.77
C ASP A 66 16.34 -5.02 13.00
N ALA A 67 16.13 -5.81 14.05
CA ALA A 67 14.86 -6.48 14.29
C ALA A 67 13.77 -5.51 14.75
N GLU A 68 14.12 -4.54 15.60
CA GLU A 68 13.18 -3.56 16.13
C GLU A 68 12.72 -2.60 15.04
N ALA A 69 13.66 -2.04 14.26
CA ALA A 69 13.37 -1.20 13.12
C ALA A 69 12.51 -1.95 12.08
N ASN A 70 12.86 -3.19 11.74
CA ASN A 70 12.04 -4.01 10.83
C ASN A 70 10.62 -4.20 11.34
N ARG A 71 10.45 -4.51 12.63
CA ARG A 71 9.12 -4.70 13.22
C ARG A 71 8.30 -3.42 13.17
N ALA A 72 8.91 -2.27 13.49
CA ALA A 72 8.26 -0.97 13.41
C ALA A 72 7.82 -0.63 11.98
N ILE A 73 8.71 -0.85 11.00
CA ILE A 73 8.42 -0.67 9.56
C ILE A 73 7.23 -1.53 9.15
N VAL A 74 7.27 -2.83 9.45
CA VAL A 74 6.20 -3.78 9.07
C VAL A 74 4.87 -3.39 9.73
N LEU A 75 4.89 -3.00 11.00
CA LEU A 75 3.68 -2.58 11.71
C LEU A 75 3.06 -1.33 11.09
N ALA A 76 3.87 -0.30 10.82
CA ALA A 76 3.39 0.95 10.21
C ALA A 76 2.75 0.69 8.84
N VAL A 77 3.40 -0.15 8.02
CA VAL A 77 2.93 -0.51 6.69
C VAL A 77 1.65 -1.35 6.76
N PHE A 78 1.57 -2.31 7.68
CA PHE A 78 0.38 -3.13 7.91
C PHE A 78 -0.83 -2.28 8.30
N VAL A 79 -0.67 -1.38 9.28
CA VAL A 79 -1.75 -0.50 9.75
C VAL A 79 -2.20 0.43 8.64
N GLY A 80 -1.27 1.05 7.92
CA GLY A 80 -1.58 1.90 6.76
C GLY A 80 -2.39 1.15 5.70
N ASP A 81 -2.02 -0.10 5.40
CA ASP A 81 -2.75 -0.92 4.44
C ASP A 81 -4.11 -1.38 4.92
N ALA A 82 -4.24 -1.69 6.22
CA ALA A 82 -5.52 -2.06 6.82
C ALA A 82 -6.52 -0.90 6.76
N VAL A 83 -6.06 0.32 7.06
CA VAL A 83 -6.88 1.53 6.93
C VAL A 83 -7.24 1.79 5.47
N GLY A 84 -6.28 1.68 4.55
CA GLY A 84 -6.53 1.81 3.11
C GLY A 84 -7.54 0.79 2.57
N PHE A 85 -7.47 -0.45 3.05
CA PHE A 85 -8.45 -1.49 2.75
C PHE A 85 -9.86 -1.12 3.21
N ILE A 86 -10.01 -0.65 4.45
CA ILE A 86 -11.31 -0.23 4.98
C ILE A 86 -11.89 0.91 4.14
N VAL A 87 -11.08 1.93 3.81
CA VAL A 87 -11.51 3.06 2.97
C VAL A 87 -11.94 2.58 1.58
N ALA A 88 -11.14 1.72 0.94
CA ALA A 88 -11.45 1.16 -0.38
C ALA A 88 -12.74 0.33 -0.36
N LEU A 89 -12.94 -0.49 0.69
CA LEU A 89 -14.13 -1.32 0.84
C LEU A 89 -15.39 -0.45 1.03
N LEU A 90 -15.33 0.58 1.87
CA LEU A 90 -16.44 1.50 2.07
C LEU A 90 -16.78 2.25 0.78
N ALA A 91 -15.77 2.72 0.03
CA ALA A 91 -15.98 3.36 -1.26
C ALA A 91 -16.67 2.40 -2.26
N GLN A 92 -16.23 1.14 -2.35
CA GLN A 92 -16.85 0.14 -3.22
C GLN A 92 -18.29 -0.16 -2.83
N LEU A 93 -18.56 -0.35 -1.53
CA LEU A 93 -19.90 -0.65 -1.02
C LEU A 93 -20.87 0.54 -1.16
N SER A 94 -20.36 1.77 -1.22
CA SER A 94 -21.16 2.96 -1.50
C SER A 94 -21.58 3.11 -2.97
N GLY A 95 -21.05 2.28 -3.88
CA GLY A 95 -21.28 2.39 -5.31
C GLY A 95 -20.46 3.50 -6.00
N MET A 96 -19.41 4.01 -5.34
CA MET A 96 -18.54 5.06 -5.90
C MET A 96 -17.76 4.58 -7.14
N PHE A 97 -17.45 3.28 -7.23
CA PHE A 97 -16.74 2.69 -8.34
C PHE A 97 -17.60 1.64 -9.06
N ASN A 98 -17.27 1.39 -10.32
CA ASN A 98 -17.77 0.23 -11.06
C ASN A 98 -17.17 -1.10 -10.51
N ALA A 99 -17.44 -2.21 -11.18
CA ALA A 99 -16.96 -3.53 -10.76
C ALA A 99 -15.42 -3.64 -10.64
N LEU A 100 -14.65 -2.84 -11.38
CA LEU A 100 -13.18 -2.85 -11.31
C LEU A 100 -12.67 -2.33 -9.96
N GLY A 101 -13.44 -1.55 -9.21
CA GLY A 101 -13.04 -1.07 -7.88
C GLY A 101 -12.77 -2.20 -6.89
N TRP A 102 -13.34 -3.40 -7.09
CA TRP A 102 -12.98 -4.59 -6.32
C TRP A 102 -11.50 -4.99 -6.44
N MET A 103 -10.82 -4.64 -7.54
CA MET A 103 -9.37 -4.86 -7.66
C MET A 103 -8.60 -3.98 -6.67
N ILE A 104 -9.05 -2.75 -6.43
CA ILE A 104 -8.45 -1.85 -5.44
C ILE A 104 -8.64 -2.44 -4.04
N VAL A 105 -9.87 -2.88 -3.73
CA VAL A 105 -10.18 -3.54 -2.45
C VAL A 105 -9.30 -4.77 -2.21
N ALA A 106 -9.20 -5.65 -3.22
CA ALA A 106 -8.39 -6.86 -3.15
C ALA A 106 -6.90 -6.54 -3.00
N LEU A 107 -6.40 -5.52 -3.71
CA LEU A 107 -5.00 -5.09 -3.62
C LEU A 107 -4.65 -4.65 -2.19
N TRP A 108 -5.44 -3.75 -1.60
CA TRP A 108 -5.20 -3.29 -0.23
C TRP A 108 -5.30 -4.42 0.79
N LEU A 109 -6.28 -5.32 0.61
CA LEU A 109 -6.43 -6.50 1.47
C LEU A 109 -5.20 -7.40 1.42
N VAL A 110 -4.76 -7.75 0.21
CA VAL A 110 -3.60 -8.64 0.01
C VAL A 110 -2.33 -8.01 0.59
N LEU A 111 -2.10 -6.72 0.33
CA LEU A 111 -0.95 -5.98 0.89
C LEU A 111 -0.98 -6.00 2.43
N SER A 112 -2.13 -5.68 3.03
CA SER A 112 -2.32 -5.71 4.48
C SER A 112 -2.07 -7.11 5.05
N LEU A 113 -2.73 -8.15 4.52
CA LEU A 113 -2.56 -9.53 5.00
C LEU A 113 -1.11 -10.01 4.87
N GLY A 114 -0.41 -9.64 3.80
CA GLY A 114 0.98 -10.01 3.61
C GLY A 114 1.91 -9.45 4.69
N PHE A 115 1.76 -8.18 5.08
CA PHE A 115 2.55 -7.61 6.20
C PHE A 115 2.06 -8.14 7.56
N GLY A 116 0.75 -8.32 7.75
CA GLY A 116 0.17 -8.91 8.96
C GLY A 116 0.69 -10.32 9.25
N TYR A 117 0.88 -11.14 8.21
CA TYR A 117 1.48 -12.47 8.32
C TYR A 117 2.89 -12.40 8.93
N PHE A 118 3.73 -11.45 8.52
CA PHE A 118 5.09 -11.30 9.06
C PHE A 118 5.12 -10.81 10.51
N LEU A 119 4.08 -10.10 10.99
CA LEU A 119 3.96 -9.69 12.39
C LEU A 119 3.57 -10.83 13.32
N VAL A 120 2.62 -11.67 12.90
CA VAL A 120 1.98 -12.68 13.78
C VAL A 120 2.71 -14.02 13.73
N VAL A 121 3.17 -14.46 12.55
CA VAL A 121 3.70 -15.82 12.35
C VAL A 121 5.23 -15.89 12.49
N LYS A 122 5.94 -14.75 12.37
CA LYS A 122 7.40 -14.66 12.51
C LYS A 122 7.97 -13.76 13.62
N PRO A 123 7.34 -13.58 14.81
CA PRO A 123 7.99 -12.88 15.91
C PRO A 123 9.13 -13.71 16.57
N ALA A 124 9.13 -15.04 16.42
CA ALA A 124 9.94 -15.96 17.23
C ALA A 124 11.39 -16.20 16.75
N ALA A 125 11.79 -15.76 15.55
CA ALA A 125 13.15 -15.99 15.03
C ALA A 125 14.13 -14.83 15.32
N GLN A 126 13.67 -13.75 15.94
CA GLN A 126 14.46 -12.57 16.26
C GLN A 126 14.70 -12.39 17.78
N ALA A 127 14.20 -13.31 18.60
CA ALA A 127 14.52 -13.38 20.02
C ALA A 127 15.60 -14.44 20.27
N GLN A 128 16.83 -14.16 19.82
CA GLN A 128 18.00 -14.88 20.31
C GLN A 128 18.81 -13.88 21.14
N PRO A 129 18.88 -14.04 22.48
CA PRO A 129 19.63 -13.14 23.34
C PRO A 129 21.12 -13.32 23.06
N GLY A 130 21.78 -12.23 22.68
CA GLY A 130 23.24 -12.08 22.80
C GLY A 130 23.58 -11.58 24.20
#